data_AF-A0A6C0HK15-F1
#
_entry.id   AF-A0A6C0HK15-F1
#
_cell.length_a   1.000
_cell.length_b   1.000
_cell.length_c   1.000
_cell.angle_alpha   90.00
_cell.angle_beta   90.00
_cell.angle_gamma   90.00
#
_symmetry.space_group_name_H-M   'P 1'
#
loop_
_entity.id
_entity.type
_entity.pdbx_description
1 polymer ?
#
loop_
_entity_poly.entity_id
_entity_poly.type
_entity_poly.pdbx_seq_one_letter_code
_entity_poly.pdbx_strand_id
1 'polypeptide(L)'
;MKPFCIISNNCYGLDYYKKQRIPYNTPFVGLFLFPECYIRLLENFDEVMEKELTYSMFSKYGIKTTYPIGNLGKDIEIHFLHYKTFREASDKWNRRKARMYSFHDCIVKFCDRDGFTKSHGQRFLELPLESKVLFVTKKNNYYPENKHVLQTNDELCCPTGTQLESRYPVLQTFTSTTR
;
A
#
# COMPACT_ATOMS: atom_id res chain seq x y z
N MET A 1 11.08 8.02 -20.01
CA MET A 1 10.35 8.20 -18.74
C MET A 1 10.62 6.97 -17.89
N LYS A 2 11.10 7.11 -16.64
CA LYS A 2 11.20 5.94 -15.76
C LYS A 2 9.79 5.36 -15.58
N PRO A 3 9.58 4.07 -15.81
CA PRO A 3 8.28 3.44 -15.67
C PRO A 3 7.81 3.48 -14.21
N PHE A 4 6.53 3.77 -14.02
CA PHE A 4 5.96 4.12 -12.72
C PHE A 4 5.54 2.89 -11.91
N CYS A 5 5.99 2.79 -10.65
CA CYS A 5 5.64 1.73 -9.69
C CYS A 5 5.13 2.34 -8.39
N ILE A 6 3.95 1.93 -7.92
CA ILE A 6 3.39 2.34 -6.62
C ILE A 6 3.16 1.11 -5.77
N ILE A 7 3.67 1.12 -4.55
CA ILE A 7 3.37 0.14 -3.50
C ILE A 7 2.57 0.88 -2.45
N SER A 8 1.31 0.47 -2.25
CA SER A 8 0.39 1.14 -1.33
C SER A 8 -0.35 0.10 -0.50
N ASN A 9 -0.61 0.43 0.76
CA ASN A 9 -1.39 -0.42 1.66
C ASN A 9 -2.88 -0.52 1.27
N ASN A 10 -3.34 0.28 0.31
CA ASN A 10 -4.70 0.27 -0.23
C ASN A 10 -4.75 0.81 -1.68
N CYS A 11 -5.96 1.06 -2.20
CA CYS A 11 -6.19 1.49 -3.59
C CYS A 11 -5.66 2.89 -4.00
N TYR A 12 -4.84 3.57 -3.17
CA TYR A 12 -4.19 4.83 -3.56
C TYR A 12 -3.24 4.62 -4.76
N GLY A 13 -3.34 5.48 -5.77
CA GLY A 13 -2.55 5.43 -7.00
C GLY A 13 -3.24 4.69 -8.14
N LEU A 14 -4.38 4.04 -7.87
CA LEU A 14 -5.18 3.36 -8.88
C LEU A 14 -5.64 4.30 -9.99
N ASP A 15 -6.08 5.50 -9.62
CA ASP A 15 -6.63 6.45 -10.59
C ASP A 15 -5.52 7.09 -11.42
N TYR A 16 -4.31 7.24 -10.88
CA TYR A 16 -3.13 7.66 -11.60
C TYR A 16 -2.82 6.71 -12.76
N TYR A 17 -2.71 5.40 -12.48
CA TYR A 17 -2.48 4.38 -13.52
C TYR A 17 -3.55 4.45 -14.62
N LYS A 18 -4.84 4.57 -14.25
CA LYS A 18 -5.95 4.68 -15.21
C LYS A 18 -5.86 5.95 -16.06
N LYS A 19 -5.62 7.11 -15.43
CA LYS A 19 -5.53 8.41 -16.10
C LYS A 19 -4.36 8.45 -17.08
N GLN A 20 -3.22 7.89 -16.70
CA GLN A 20 -2.04 7.80 -17.57
C GLN A 20 -2.16 6.71 -18.64
N ARG A 21 -3.16 5.82 -18.56
CA ARG A 21 -3.34 4.67 -19.46
C ARG A 21 -2.10 3.78 -19.53
N ILE A 22 -1.37 3.66 -18.43
CA ILE A 22 -0.16 2.83 -18.33
C ILE A 22 -0.46 1.50 -17.64
N PRO A 23 0.31 0.44 -17.94
CA PRO A 23 0.14 -0.84 -17.26
C PRO A 23 0.41 -0.74 -15.76
N TYR A 24 -0.33 -1.51 -14.96
CA TYR A 24 -0.03 -1.70 -13.54
C TYR A 24 1.30 -2.46 -13.36
N ASN A 25 2.39 -1.73 -13.13
CA ASN A 25 3.73 -2.29 -12.82
C ASN A 25 3.88 -2.56 -11.32
N THR A 26 2.78 -3.02 -10.69
CA THR A 26 2.67 -3.27 -9.26
C THR A 26 1.52 -4.23 -9.04
N PRO A 27 1.67 -5.24 -8.16
CA PRO A 27 0.58 -6.13 -7.79
C PRO A 27 -0.39 -5.50 -6.76
N PHE A 28 -0.04 -4.36 -6.15
CA PHE A 28 -0.81 -3.65 -5.10
C PHE A 28 -2.03 -2.90 -5.65
N VAL A 29 -2.91 -3.60 -6.36
CA VAL A 29 -4.04 -3.02 -7.09
C VAL A 29 -5.34 -3.71 -6.70
N GLY A 30 -6.33 -2.92 -6.26
CA GLY A 30 -7.65 -3.41 -5.88
C GLY A 30 -7.67 -4.29 -4.64
N LEU A 31 -6.74 -4.02 -3.74
CA LEU A 31 -6.54 -4.75 -2.49
C LEU A 31 -6.22 -3.76 -1.36
N PHE A 32 -6.26 -4.25 -0.13
CA PHE A 32 -5.63 -3.58 1.00
C PHE A 32 -4.88 -4.57 1.89
N LEU A 33 -3.97 -4.04 2.69
CA LEU A 33 -3.29 -4.75 3.77
C LEU A 33 -3.52 -3.98 5.06
N PHE A 34 -3.81 -4.72 6.14
CA PHE A 34 -3.77 -4.15 7.47
C PHE A 34 -2.36 -3.64 7.80
N PRO A 35 -2.23 -2.57 8.62
CA PRO A 35 -0.97 -1.90 8.90
C PRO A 35 0.18 -2.82 9.30
N GLU A 36 -0.09 -3.78 10.19
CA GLU A 36 0.95 -4.73 10.64
C GLU A 36 1.41 -5.68 9.53
N CYS A 37 0.50 -6.16 8.67
CA CYS A 37 0.89 -6.95 7.48
C CYS A 37 1.72 -6.10 6.51
N TYR A 38 1.30 -4.86 6.28
CA TYR A 38 1.94 -3.97 5.32
C TYR A 38 3.36 -3.61 5.75
N ILE A 39 3.56 -3.21 7.02
CA ILE A 39 4.91 -2.85 7.47
C ILE A 39 5.87 -4.04 7.49
N ARG A 40 5.41 -5.24 7.92
CA ARG A 40 6.22 -6.47 7.86
C ARG A 40 6.60 -6.83 6.42
N LEU A 41 5.67 -6.64 5.48
CA LEU A 41 5.94 -6.82 4.06
C LEU A 41 7.05 -5.87 3.61
N LEU A 42 6.99 -4.59 3.97
CA LEU A 42 8.00 -3.61 3.53
C LEU A 42 9.38 -3.84 4.15
N GLU A 43 9.44 -4.28 5.41
CA GLU A 43 10.70 -4.58 6.10
C GLU A 43 11.44 -5.80 5.52
N ASN A 44 10.70 -6.74 4.91
CA ASN A 44 11.23 -8.00 4.38
C ASN A 44 10.83 -8.19 2.91
N PHE A 45 10.81 -7.09 2.16
CA PHE A 45 10.12 -7.01 0.88
C PHE A 45 10.54 -8.08 -0.13
N ASP A 46 11.84 -8.22 -0.39
CA ASP A 46 12.33 -9.15 -1.42
C ASP A 46 11.97 -10.60 -1.08
N GLU A 47 12.25 -11.03 0.16
CA GLU A 47 11.91 -12.38 0.64
C GLU A 47 10.40 -12.66 0.58
N VAL A 48 9.59 -11.69 1.02
CA VAL A 48 8.13 -11.83 1.05
C VAL A 48 7.55 -11.90 -0.37
N MET A 49 8.05 -11.08 -1.28
CA MET A 49 7.54 -11.01 -2.64
C MET A 49 7.89 -12.25 -3.47
N GLU A 50 8.91 -13.03 -3.09
CA GLU A 50 9.20 -14.33 -3.68
C GLU A 50 8.18 -15.42 -3.29
N LYS A 51 7.51 -15.27 -2.15
CA LYS A 51 6.56 -16.28 -1.64
C LYS A 51 5.36 -16.47 -2.57
N GLU A 52 4.86 -17.70 -2.60
CA GLU A 52 3.61 -18.04 -3.27
C GLU A 52 2.42 -17.45 -2.49
N LEU A 53 1.46 -16.89 -3.23
CA LEU A 53 0.20 -16.45 -2.66
C LEU A 53 -0.69 -17.68 -2.40
N THR A 54 -1.08 -17.88 -1.14
CA THR A 54 -1.94 -18.99 -0.72
C THR A 54 -3.33 -18.47 -0.32
N TYR A 55 -4.37 -19.28 -0.52
CA TYR A 55 -5.73 -18.89 -0.16
C TYR A 55 -5.95 -18.99 1.35
N SER A 56 -6.70 -18.04 1.91
CA SER A 56 -7.25 -18.15 3.27
C SER A 56 -8.77 -18.06 3.26
N MET A 57 -9.41 -19.00 3.95
CA MET A 57 -10.86 -18.96 4.17
C MET A 57 -11.26 -17.95 5.26
N PHE A 58 -10.38 -17.72 6.23
CA PHE A 58 -10.63 -16.86 7.38
C PHE A 58 -9.57 -15.77 7.48
N SER A 59 -9.99 -14.56 7.82
CA SER A 59 -9.07 -13.48 8.16
C SER A 59 -8.48 -13.70 9.54
N LYS A 60 -7.16 -13.53 9.69
CA LYS A 60 -6.49 -13.49 11.00
C LYS A 60 -6.93 -12.30 11.86
N TYR A 61 -7.59 -11.31 11.25
CA TYR A 61 -8.21 -10.16 11.93
C TYR A 61 -9.65 -10.43 12.37
N GLY A 62 -10.15 -11.67 12.22
CA GLY A 62 -11.49 -12.06 12.70
C GLY A 62 -12.64 -11.47 11.90
N ILE A 63 -12.38 -10.90 10.71
CA ILE A 63 -13.42 -10.32 9.86
C ILE A 63 -13.96 -11.33 8.85
N LYS A 64 -15.28 -11.36 8.69
CA LYS A 64 -15.94 -12.10 7.60
C LYS A 64 -15.95 -11.24 6.34
N THR A 65 -15.51 -11.80 5.23
CA THR A 65 -15.35 -11.06 3.97
C THR A 65 -16.19 -11.68 2.84
N THR A 66 -16.60 -10.85 1.89
CA THR A 66 -17.26 -11.27 0.63
C THR A 66 -16.28 -11.35 -0.54
N TYR A 67 -15.01 -11.07 -0.26
CA TYR A 67 -13.90 -11.03 -1.21
C TYR A 67 -12.79 -11.99 -0.76
N PRO A 68 -11.94 -12.46 -1.68
CA PRO A 68 -10.91 -13.43 -1.35
C PRO A 68 -9.81 -12.82 -0.48
N ILE A 69 -9.26 -13.66 0.41
CA ILE A 69 -8.10 -13.36 1.23
C ILE A 69 -6.96 -14.24 0.76
N GLY A 70 -5.76 -13.67 0.68
CA GLY A 70 -4.55 -14.43 0.38
C GLY A 70 -3.44 -14.13 1.38
N ASN A 71 -2.56 -15.11 1.57
CA ASN A 71 -1.42 -15.02 2.47
C ASN A 71 -0.11 -15.16 1.70
N LEU A 72 0.87 -14.33 2.07
CA LEU A 72 2.28 -14.49 1.70
C LEU A 72 3.05 -15.01 2.91
N GLY A 73 3.40 -16.29 2.90
CA GLY A 73 3.92 -16.96 4.08
C GLY A 73 2.90 -16.99 5.23
N LYS A 74 3.39 -16.97 6.48
CA LYS A 74 2.54 -17.07 7.69
C LYS A 74 2.06 -15.73 8.22
N ASP A 75 2.78 -14.65 7.92
CA ASP A 75 2.63 -13.38 8.64
C ASP A 75 1.85 -12.31 7.89
N ILE A 76 1.69 -12.45 6.57
CA ILE A 76 1.18 -11.36 5.73
C ILE A 76 -0.11 -11.80 5.07
N GLU A 77 -1.20 -11.17 5.50
CA GLU A 77 -2.55 -11.32 4.94
C GLU A 77 -2.88 -10.14 4.03
N ILE A 78 -3.45 -10.44 2.86
CA ILE A 78 -3.84 -9.50 1.82
C ILE A 78 -5.33 -9.66 1.52
N HIS A 79 -6.04 -8.55 1.49
CA HIS A 79 -7.48 -8.50 1.25
C HIS A 79 -7.77 -8.00 -0.16
N PHE A 80 -8.22 -8.88 -1.04
CA PHE A 80 -8.43 -8.61 -2.47
C PHE A 80 -9.83 -8.04 -2.76
N LEU A 81 -10.09 -6.82 -2.29
CA LEU A 81 -11.40 -6.13 -2.32
C LEU A 81 -12.13 -6.13 -3.68
N HIS A 82 -11.40 -6.04 -4.79
CA HIS A 82 -11.98 -5.87 -6.12
C HIS A 82 -11.88 -7.13 -6.99
N TYR A 83 -11.89 -8.30 -6.36
CA TYR A 83 -11.75 -9.61 -7.01
C TYR A 83 -12.89 -10.53 -6.60
N LYS A 84 -13.41 -11.31 -7.56
CA LYS A 84 -14.51 -12.24 -7.28
C LYS A 84 -14.01 -13.55 -6.68
N THR A 85 -12.82 -13.99 -7.08
CA THR A 85 -12.26 -15.29 -6.69
C THR A 85 -10.78 -15.17 -6.37
N PHE A 86 -10.28 -16.06 -5.50
CA PHE A 86 -8.86 -16.12 -5.18
C PHE A 86 -7.99 -16.41 -6.41
N ARG A 87 -8.46 -17.27 -7.32
CA ARG A 87 -7.77 -17.56 -8.59
C ARG A 87 -7.55 -16.29 -9.40
N GLU A 88 -8.60 -15.48 -9.60
CA GLU A 88 -8.49 -14.20 -10.31
C GLU A 88 -7.49 -13.25 -9.62
N ALA A 89 -7.52 -13.19 -8.29
CA ALA A 89 -6.60 -12.38 -7.50
C ALA A 89 -5.14 -12.84 -7.68
N SER A 90 -4.87 -14.14 -7.52
CA SER A 90 -3.54 -14.74 -7.65
C SER A 90 -2.96 -14.57 -9.06
N ASP A 91 -3.77 -14.82 -10.10
CA ASP A 91 -3.34 -14.66 -11.49
C ASP A 91 -2.92 -13.21 -11.79
N LYS A 92 -3.72 -12.22 -11.34
CA LYS A 92 -3.37 -10.80 -11.52
C LYS A 92 -2.21 -10.37 -10.64
N TRP A 93 -2.10 -10.88 -9.41
CA TRP A 93 -0.98 -10.63 -8.50
C TRP A 93 0.33 -11.06 -9.15
N ASN A 94 0.45 -12.34 -9.54
CA ASN A 94 1.68 -12.88 -10.13
C ASN A 94 2.07 -12.20 -11.44
N ARG A 95 1.11 -11.99 -12.36
CA ARG A 95 1.36 -11.30 -13.63
C ARG A 95 1.85 -9.87 -13.43
N ARG A 96 1.32 -9.14 -12.44
CA ARG A 96 1.71 -7.75 -12.16
C ARG A 96 3.03 -7.68 -11.38
N LYS A 97 3.25 -8.61 -10.45
CA LYS A 97 4.51 -8.80 -9.73
C LYS A 97 5.68 -8.99 -10.70
N ALA A 98 5.50 -9.80 -11.74
CA ALA A 98 6.52 -10.02 -12.77
C ALA A 98 6.91 -8.77 -13.59
N ARG A 99 6.14 -7.68 -13.51
CA ARG A 99 6.42 -6.39 -14.18
C ARG A 99 6.89 -5.32 -13.21
N MET A 100 6.98 -5.66 -11.94
CA MET A 100 7.32 -4.70 -10.90
C MET A 100 8.80 -4.32 -10.99
N TYR A 101 9.09 -3.06 -10.71
CA TYR A 101 10.46 -2.57 -10.62
C TYR A 101 11.06 -2.95 -9.27
N SER A 102 12.37 -2.69 -9.14
CA SER A 102 13.05 -2.78 -7.84
C SER A 102 12.24 -2.01 -6.79
N PHE A 103 12.14 -2.58 -5.59
CA PHE A 103 11.46 -1.95 -4.46
C PHE A 103 11.93 -0.51 -4.23
N HIS A 104 13.23 -0.27 -4.39
CA HIS A 104 13.87 1.04 -4.19
C HIS A 104 13.53 2.07 -5.28
N ASP A 105 13.09 1.64 -6.46
CA ASP A 105 12.62 2.52 -7.54
C ASP A 105 11.09 2.78 -7.47
N CYS A 106 10.39 2.08 -6.58
CA CYS A 106 8.96 2.26 -6.40
C CYS A 106 8.64 3.42 -5.45
N ILE A 107 7.52 4.07 -5.71
CA ILE A 107 6.89 4.98 -4.76
C ILE A 107 6.16 4.16 -3.71
N VAL A 108 6.49 4.36 -2.44
CA VAL A 108 5.89 3.62 -1.33
C VAL A 108 4.99 4.52 -0.50
N LYS A 109 3.73 4.13 -0.35
CA LYS A 109 2.71 4.93 0.33
C LYS A 109 2.08 4.15 1.47
N PHE A 110 1.95 4.80 2.62
CA PHE A 110 1.20 4.31 3.77
C PHE A 110 0.21 5.38 4.26
N CYS A 111 -0.83 4.98 5.00
CA CYS A 111 -1.75 5.90 5.65
C CYS A 111 -2.29 5.35 6.97
N ASP A 112 -2.68 6.25 7.88
CA ASP A 112 -3.14 5.94 9.24
C ASP A 112 -4.58 5.39 9.34
N ARG A 113 -4.84 4.31 8.61
CA ARG A 113 -6.15 3.64 8.53
C ARG A 113 -6.06 2.20 9.04
N ASP A 114 -7.21 1.57 9.26
CA ASP A 114 -7.35 0.13 9.42
C ASP A 114 -6.57 -0.42 10.63
N GLY A 115 -6.64 0.26 11.77
CA GLY A 115 -5.92 -0.16 13.00
C GLY A 115 -4.47 0.32 13.06
N PHE A 116 -4.14 1.41 12.37
CA PHE A 116 -2.82 2.02 12.42
C PHE A 116 -2.46 2.47 13.84
N THR A 117 -1.16 2.45 14.16
CA THR A 117 -0.60 2.84 15.45
C THR A 117 0.67 3.65 15.23
N LYS A 118 1.10 4.41 16.24
CA LYS A 118 2.35 5.16 16.21
C LYS A 118 3.56 4.29 15.82
N SER A 119 3.61 3.05 16.30
CA SER A 119 4.69 2.09 16.04
C SER A 119 4.80 1.73 14.55
N HIS A 120 3.68 1.50 13.86
CA HIS A 120 3.69 1.25 12.41
C HIS A 120 4.27 2.45 11.65
N GLY A 121 3.91 3.67 12.05
CA GLY A 121 4.45 4.90 11.47
C GLY A 121 5.95 5.04 11.69
N GLN A 122 6.43 4.77 12.91
CA GLN A 122 7.85 4.83 13.24
C GLN A 122 8.67 3.88 12.35
N ARG A 123 8.28 2.59 12.32
CA ARG A 123 8.94 1.56 11.51
C ARG A 123 8.97 1.92 10.02
N PHE A 124 7.87 2.48 9.52
CA PHE A 124 7.80 2.95 8.12
C PHE A 124 8.79 4.08 7.83
N LEU A 125 8.93 5.03 8.77
CA LEU A 125 9.85 6.16 8.63
C LEU A 125 11.31 5.74 8.75
N GLU A 126 11.62 4.61 9.40
CA GLU A 126 12.96 4.03 9.50
C GLU A 126 13.42 3.29 8.23
N LEU A 127 12.50 2.87 7.34
CA LEU A 127 12.87 2.18 6.08
C LEU A 127 13.80 3.05 5.20
N PRO A 128 14.89 2.52 4.62
CA PRO A 128 15.84 3.29 3.82
C PRO A 128 15.34 3.54 2.38
N LEU A 129 14.13 4.09 2.24
CA LEU A 129 13.49 4.39 0.95
C LEU A 129 13.42 5.90 0.74
N GLU A 130 13.88 6.36 -0.41
CA GLU A 130 13.86 7.78 -0.78
C GLU A 130 12.45 8.23 -1.19
N SER A 131 11.78 7.44 -2.03
CA SER A 131 10.45 7.77 -2.57
C SER A 131 9.34 7.15 -1.71
N LYS A 132 9.17 7.65 -0.47
CA LYS A 132 8.09 7.20 0.43
C LYS A 132 7.28 8.35 1.02
N VAL A 133 6.01 8.08 1.32
CA VAL A 133 5.11 9.00 2.04
C VAL A 133 4.21 8.25 3.04
N LEU A 134 4.04 8.85 4.20
CA LEU A 134 3.10 8.44 5.24
C LEU A 134 2.04 9.53 5.39
N PHE A 135 0.81 9.22 5.02
CA PHE A 135 -0.33 10.11 5.27
C PHE A 135 -0.87 9.88 6.69
N VAL A 136 -1.00 10.96 7.47
CA VAL A 136 -1.53 10.91 8.84
C VAL A 136 -2.63 11.94 9.03
N THR A 137 -3.61 11.62 9.86
CA THR A 137 -4.61 12.58 10.35
C THR A 137 -4.06 13.43 11.48
N LYS A 138 -4.81 14.45 11.89
CA LYS A 138 -4.46 15.29 13.05
C LYS A 138 -4.23 14.46 14.31
N LYS A 139 -5.06 13.44 14.55
CA LYS A 139 -4.93 12.53 15.71
C LYS A 139 -3.59 11.77 15.74
N ASN A 140 -3.05 11.41 14.57
CA ASN A 140 -1.87 10.55 14.47
C ASN A 140 -0.62 11.30 13.95
N ASN A 141 -0.62 12.63 13.95
CA ASN A 141 0.54 13.41 13.52
C ASN A 141 1.63 13.49 14.60
N TYR A 142 2.27 12.35 14.86
CA TYR A 142 3.36 12.23 15.82
C TYR A 142 4.72 12.70 15.27
N TYR A 143 4.79 13.05 13.98
CA TYR A 143 6.03 13.28 13.24
C TYR A 143 5.94 14.51 12.31
N PRO A 144 5.49 15.68 12.79
CA PRO A 144 5.17 16.84 11.94
C PRO A 144 6.36 17.34 11.09
N GLU A 145 7.58 17.20 11.59
CA GLU A 145 8.80 17.70 10.94
C GLU A 145 9.45 16.69 9.97
N ASN A 146 8.92 15.46 9.87
CA ASN A 146 9.50 14.45 8.99
C ASN A 146 9.06 14.70 7.55
N LYS A 147 10.02 14.91 6.63
CA LYS A 147 9.75 15.18 5.20
C LYS A 147 8.92 14.11 4.48
N HIS A 148 8.87 12.89 4.99
CA HIS A 148 8.07 11.80 4.42
C HIS A 148 6.65 11.75 5.00
N VAL A 149 6.26 12.68 5.87
CA VAL A 149 4.95 12.70 6.52
C VAL A 149 4.11 13.82 5.93
N LEU A 150 2.88 13.48 5.53
CA LEU A 150 1.90 14.43 5.06
C LEU A 150 0.68 14.38 5.97
N GLN A 151 0.44 15.46 6.72
CA GLN A 151 -0.77 15.58 7.52
C GLN A 151 -1.97 15.93 6.65
N THR A 152 -3.03 15.12 6.71
CA THR A 152 -4.30 15.40 6.04
C THR A 152 -5.17 16.35 6.86
N ASN A 153 -6.23 16.86 6.23
CA ASN A 153 -7.25 17.66 6.92
C ASN A 153 -8.24 16.80 7.73
N ASP A 154 -8.12 15.47 7.71
CA ASP A 154 -9.00 14.56 8.41
C ASP A 154 -8.62 14.47 9.91
N GLU A 155 -9.62 14.31 10.78
CA GLU A 155 -9.43 14.31 12.23
C GLU A 155 -8.98 12.94 12.78
N LEU A 156 -9.68 11.87 12.40
CA LEU A 156 -9.58 10.57 13.10
C LEU A 156 -8.91 9.45 12.30
N CYS A 157 -9.14 9.39 10.99
CA CYS A 157 -8.53 8.40 10.11
C CYS A 157 -8.50 8.92 8.66
N CYS A 158 -7.47 8.54 7.90
CA CYS A 158 -7.40 8.87 6.48
C CYS A 158 -8.62 8.31 5.71
N PRO A 159 -9.09 8.96 4.64
CA PRO A 159 -10.15 8.47 3.76
C PRO A 159 -9.71 7.23 2.95
N THR A 160 -10.59 6.66 2.12
CA THR A 160 -10.24 5.48 1.31
C THR A 160 -9.09 5.81 0.35
N GLY A 161 -8.37 4.82 -0.15
CA GLY A 161 -7.21 5.06 -1.03
C GLY A 161 -7.52 5.96 -2.24
N THR A 162 -8.66 5.76 -2.89
CA THR A 162 -9.09 6.57 -4.05
C THR A 162 -9.54 7.98 -3.64
N GLN A 163 -10.21 8.12 -2.50
CA GLN A 163 -10.57 9.44 -1.95
C GLN A 163 -9.34 10.24 -1.53
N LEU A 164 -8.37 9.57 -0.90
CA LEU A 164 -7.09 10.17 -0.53
C LEU A 164 -6.32 10.62 -1.77
N GLU A 165 -6.26 9.80 -2.81
CA GLU A 165 -5.64 10.14 -4.09
C GLU A 165 -6.32 11.32 -4.79
N SER A 166 -7.65 11.42 -4.71
CA SER A 166 -8.39 12.57 -5.26
C SER A 166 -7.98 13.89 -4.61
N ARG A 167 -7.73 13.87 -3.29
CA ARG A 167 -7.31 15.06 -2.51
C ARG A 167 -5.80 15.33 -2.59
N TYR A 168 -5.00 14.28 -2.69
CA TYR A 168 -3.54 14.32 -2.74
C TYR A 168 -3.05 13.49 -3.93
N PRO A 169 -3.11 14.05 -5.15
CA PRO A 169 -2.76 13.34 -6.37
C PRO A 169 -1.28 12.94 -6.38
N VAL A 170 -0.99 11.73 -6.87
CA VAL A 170 0.35 11.12 -6.83
C VAL A 170 1.45 12.07 -7.33
N LEU A 171 1.32 12.65 -8.52
CA LEU A 171 2.37 13.55 -9.04
C LEU A 171 2.61 14.75 -8.14
N GLN A 172 1.57 15.33 -7.54
CA GLN A 172 1.72 16.50 -6.67
C GLN A 172 2.40 16.11 -5.36
N THR A 173 2.08 14.94 -4.80
CA THR A 173 2.67 14.43 -3.56
C THR A 173 4.17 14.13 -3.69
N PHE A 174 4.59 13.53 -4.81
CA PHE A 174 5.98 13.06 -4.97
C PHE A 174 6.92 14.02 -5.73
N THR A 175 6.39 15.06 -6.36
CA THR A 175 7.22 16.14 -6.94
C THR A 175 7.47 17.30 -5.95
N SER A 176 6.65 17.43 -4.90
CA SER A 176 6.81 18.44 -3.85
C SER A 176 7.77 18.01 -2.74
N THR A 177 8.03 16.71 -2.58
CA THR A 177 8.96 16.12 -1.61
C THR A 177 10.40 15.98 -2.13
N THR A 178 10.64 16.36 -3.38
CA THR A 178 11.95 16.35 -4.06
C THR A 178 12.60 17.74 -4.17
N ARG A 179 12.16 18.71 -3.35
CA ARG A 179 12.81 20.01 -3.18
C ARG A 179 13.28 20.21 -1.76
#